data_AF-A0A9P9PYS7-F1
#
_entry.id   AF-A0A9P9PYS7-F1
#
_cell.length_a   1.000
_cell.length_b   1.000
_cell.length_c   1.000
_cell.angle_alpha   90.00
_cell.angle_beta   90.00
_cell.angle_gamma   90.00
#
_symmetry.space_group_name_H-M   'P 1'
#
loop_
_entity.id
_entity.type
_entity.pdbx_description
1 polymer ?
#
loop_
_entity_poly.entity_id
_entity_poly.type
_entity_poly.pdbx_seq_one_letter_code
_entity_poly.pdbx_strand_id
1 'polypeptide(L)'
;MASKRPLRSFLSTASSSLRPVQPSKASLVRTSACAFSTTAPSRGPEYDTEAADRPRWQQTPPRMMAPFRIRPQAKGGVFKVNEDPKRLDDVYVRMLGPGGEKVLGDEVKWLAVTHKSFDHGRRGFNDRLAYLGRRIVELQTSQALINSPQETQWPRDERGQPINDEFGRKPYLHPALSGLQGLTDEAEGLVLNKSRLSQIAERYGLDKVTRWTPKRADNLQGSGIETVLMTSLYAIVGAIALERGGEVANKVVQDKILAPLGFTFSSDS
;
A
#
# COMPACT_ATOMS: atom_id res chain seq x y z
N MET A 1 41.97 -8.75 -42.71
CA MET A 1 42.03 -9.61 -41.51
C MET A 1 40.65 -10.22 -41.27
N ALA A 2 40.52 -11.52 -41.52
CA ALA A 2 39.26 -12.25 -41.41
C ALA A 2 39.11 -12.82 -39.99
N SER A 3 38.03 -12.47 -39.30
CA SER A 3 37.59 -13.17 -38.08
C SER A 3 36.56 -14.23 -38.48
N LYS A 4 36.96 -15.50 -38.38
CA LYS A 4 36.12 -16.68 -38.59
C LYS A 4 35.80 -17.30 -37.23
N ARG A 5 34.60 -17.09 -36.67
CA ARG A 5 34.02 -18.01 -35.67
C ARG A 5 32.49 -18.05 -35.78
N PRO A 6 31.89 -19.21 -36.08
CA PRO A 6 30.44 -19.38 -36.11
C PRO A 6 29.85 -19.59 -34.70
N LEU A 7 28.64 -19.08 -34.51
CA LEU A 7 27.76 -19.28 -33.35
C LEU A 7 27.40 -20.77 -33.23
N ARG A 8 27.61 -21.37 -32.05
CA ARG A 8 27.11 -22.70 -31.70
C ARG A 8 25.90 -22.56 -30.78
N SER A 9 24.75 -23.00 -31.26
CA SER A 9 23.55 -23.32 -30.50
C SER A 9 23.76 -24.63 -29.74
N PHE A 10 23.32 -24.69 -28.49
CA PHE A 10 23.23 -25.94 -27.73
C PHE A 10 21.78 -26.36 -27.67
N LEU A 11 21.40 -27.29 -28.55
CA LEU A 11 20.23 -28.15 -28.41
C LEU A 11 20.62 -29.27 -27.44
N SER A 12 19.88 -29.45 -26.34
CA SER A 12 20.00 -30.62 -25.49
C SER A 12 18.79 -31.51 -25.73
N THR A 13 19.00 -32.60 -26.46
CA THR A 13 18.05 -33.67 -26.67
C THR A 13 18.19 -34.70 -25.56
N ALA A 14 17.06 -35.02 -24.91
CA ALA A 14 16.96 -36.09 -23.94
C ALA A 14 17.28 -37.44 -24.59
N SER A 15 18.10 -38.25 -23.91
CA SER A 15 18.22 -39.68 -24.19
C SER A 15 18.08 -40.46 -22.89
N SER A 16 16.95 -41.16 -22.82
CA SER A 16 16.66 -42.21 -21.84
C SER A 16 17.57 -43.41 -22.12
N SER A 17 18.20 -43.94 -21.07
CA SER A 17 18.71 -45.31 -21.09
C SER A 17 18.19 -46.05 -19.86
N LEU A 18 17.52 -47.17 -20.15
CA LEU A 18 16.96 -48.11 -19.20
C LEU A 18 18.11 -48.87 -18.50
N ARG A 19 18.08 -48.96 -17.17
CA ARG A 19 18.91 -49.91 -16.41
C ARG A 19 18.08 -50.60 -15.32
N PRO A 20 18.26 -51.92 -15.12
CA PRO A 20 17.27 -52.77 -14.45
C PRO A 20 17.34 -52.73 -12.92
N VAL A 21 16.22 -53.17 -12.35
CA VAL A 21 15.91 -53.34 -10.93
C VAL A 21 16.99 -54.14 -10.18
N GLN A 22 17.50 -53.56 -9.10
CA GLN A 22 18.10 -54.30 -7.98
C GLN A 22 17.34 -53.99 -6.69
N PRO A 23 16.98 -55.00 -5.88
CA PRO A 23 16.37 -54.79 -4.58
C PRO A 23 17.46 -54.70 -3.52
N SER A 24 17.64 -53.53 -2.91
CA SER A 24 18.46 -53.42 -1.69
C SER A 24 17.92 -52.35 -0.77
N LYS A 25 17.25 -52.84 0.28
CA LYS A 25 17.15 -52.29 1.65
C LYS A 25 16.89 -50.78 1.72
N ALA A 26 15.63 -50.44 1.97
CA ALA A 26 15.21 -49.12 2.40
C ALA A 26 16.02 -48.66 3.63
N SER A 27 17.09 -47.90 3.36
CA SER A 27 17.59 -46.92 4.33
C SER A 27 16.76 -45.67 4.09
N LEU A 28 15.80 -45.44 4.99
CA LEU A 28 15.15 -44.14 5.10
C LEU A 28 16.24 -43.10 5.35
N VAL A 29 16.70 -42.44 4.30
CA VAL A 29 17.42 -41.18 4.41
C VAL A 29 16.40 -40.19 4.93
N ARG A 30 16.28 -40.15 6.25
CA ARG A 30 15.63 -39.10 7.00
C ARG A 30 16.46 -37.86 6.72
N THR A 31 16.06 -37.11 5.69
CA THR A 31 16.50 -35.72 5.56
C THR A 31 16.11 -35.07 6.87
N SER A 32 17.11 -34.77 7.68
CA SER A 32 16.96 -33.94 8.87
C SER A 32 16.41 -32.61 8.35
N ALA A 33 15.10 -32.45 8.41
CA ALA A 33 14.50 -31.14 8.48
C ALA A 33 15.28 -30.40 9.57
N CYS A 34 15.98 -29.34 9.19
CA CYS A 34 16.57 -28.42 10.15
C CYS A 34 15.43 -28.01 11.08
N ALA A 35 15.41 -28.59 12.28
CA ALA A 35 14.61 -28.06 13.35
C ALA A 35 15.06 -26.61 13.49
N PHE A 36 14.13 -25.68 13.31
CA PHE A 36 14.35 -24.30 13.72
C PHE A 36 14.68 -24.35 15.21
N SER A 37 15.97 -24.33 15.51
CA SER A 37 16.45 -24.20 16.88
C SER A 37 16.14 -22.76 17.28
N THR A 38 15.05 -22.59 18.02
CA THR A 38 14.80 -21.39 18.79
C THR A 38 15.83 -21.38 19.92
N THR A 39 17.03 -20.88 19.63
CA THR A 39 17.94 -20.47 20.68
C THR A 39 17.20 -19.45 21.54
N ALA A 40 16.85 -19.83 22.76
CA ALA A 40 16.35 -18.91 23.75
C ALA A 40 17.34 -17.74 23.83
N PRO A 41 16.87 -16.48 23.85
CA PRO A 41 17.77 -15.35 23.93
C PRO A 41 18.60 -15.51 25.21
N SER A 42 19.91 -15.64 25.04
CA SER A 42 20.87 -15.48 26.12
C SER A 42 20.47 -14.22 26.90
N ARG A 43 20.20 -14.38 28.20
CA ARG A 43 19.97 -13.26 29.12
C ARG A 43 21.20 -12.35 29.04
N GLY A 44 21.11 -11.31 28.23
CA GLY A 44 21.97 -10.14 28.33
C GLY A 44 21.76 -9.48 29.70
N PRO A 45 22.68 -8.61 30.13
CA PRO A 45 22.60 -7.94 31.43
C PRO A 45 21.24 -7.26 31.59
N GLU A 46 20.66 -7.36 32.80
CA GLU A 46 19.31 -6.95 33.22
C GLU A 46 19.04 -5.43 33.17
N TYR A 47 19.65 -4.69 32.23
CA TYR A 47 19.50 -3.24 32.07
C TYR A 47 18.36 -2.82 31.12
N ASP A 48 17.62 -3.76 30.51
CA ASP A 48 16.67 -3.48 29.41
C ASP A 48 15.20 -3.83 29.73
N THR A 49 14.81 -4.00 31.00
CA THR A 49 13.39 -4.25 31.34
C THR A 49 12.51 -3.03 31.04
N GLU A 50 12.96 -1.81 31.33
CA GLU A 50 12.20 -0.58 31.02
C GLU A 50 12.10 -0.28 29.52
N ALA A 51 13.08 -0.73 28.73
CA ALA A 51 13.04 -0.61 27.27
C ALA A 51 12.06 -1.62 26.65
N ALA A 52 11.81 -2.76 27.29
CA ALA A 52 10.82 -3.72 26.80
C ALA A 52 9.37 -3.22 26.92
N ASP A 53 9.08 -2.41 27.93
CA ASP A 53 7.72 -1.94 28.24
C ASP A 53 7.27 -0.72 27.41
N ARG A 54 8.22 0.01 26.80
CA ARG A 54 7.88 1.19 25.97
C ARG A 54 7.36 0.77 24.60
N PRO A 55 6.31 1.45 24.08
CA PRO A 55 5.71 1.07 22.82
C PRO A 55 6.71 1.25 21.67
N ARG A 56 6.67 0.33 20.70
CA ARG A 56 7.70 0.22 19.65
C ARG A 56 7.80 1.46 18.75
N TRP A 57 6.72 2.24 18.67
CA TRP A 57 6.68 3.47 17.88
C TRP A 57 7.45 4.63 18.52
N GLN A 58 7.66 4.61 19.83
CA GLN A 58 8.29 5.71 20.59
C GLN A 58 9.82 5.59 20.60
N GLN A 59 10.33 4.37 20.66
CA GLN A 59 11.75 4.07 20.80
C GLN A 59 12.38 3.48 19.54
N THR A 60 13.68 3.69 19.40
CA THR A 60 14.51 3.02 18.39
C THR A 60 15.45 2.06 19.11
N PRO A 61 15.59 0.79 18.67
CA PRO A 61 16.48 -0.16 19.32
C PRO A 61 17.93 0.38 19.41
N PRO A 62 18.55 0.44 20.60
CA PRO A 62 19.88 1.04 20.77
C PRO A 62 20.95 0.39 19.90
N ARG A 63 20.86 -0.94 19.67
CA ARG A 63 21.78 -1.70 18.81
C ARG A 63 21.76 -1.27 17.34
N MET A 64 20.71 -0.57 16.89
CA MET A 64 20.60 -0.04 15.53
C MET A 64 21.09 1.41 15.41
N MET A 65 21.35 2.08 16.54
CA MET A 65 21.81 3.46 16.58
C MET A 65 23.34 3.52 16.48
N ALA A 66 23.83 4.46 15.67
CA ALA A 66 25.25 4.77 15.64
C ALA A 66 25.58 5.72 16.82
N PRO A 67 26.75 5.60 17.46
CA PRO A 67 27.13 6.43 18.61
C PRO A 67 27.26 7.91 18.24
N PHE A 68 27.66 8.22 17.01
CA PHE A 68 27.72 9.59 16.49
C PHE A 68 27.34 9.62 15.00
N ARG A 69 26.93 10.79 14.53
CA ARG A 69 26.53 11.02 13.14
C ARG A 69 27.77 11.24 12.26
N ILE A 70 27.92 10.44 11.21
CA ILE A 70 29.04 10.56 10.25
C ILE A 70 28.77 11.62 9.17
N ARG A 71 27.51 11.77 8.74
CA ARG A 71 27.14 12.70 7.66
C ARG A 71 26.99 14.13 8.19
N PRO A 72 27.42 15.16 7.44
CA PRO A 72 27.11 16.54 7.76
C PRO A 72 25.60 16.78 7.94
N GLN A 73 25.24 17.85 8.66
CA GLN A 73 23.85 18.26 8.76
C GLN A 73 23.31 18.64 7.38
N ALA A 74 22.06 18.27 7.10
CA ALA A 74 21.44 18.58 5.82
C ALA A 74 21.27 20.09 5.68
N LYS A 75 21.51 20.61 4.46
CA LYS A 75 21.20 22.00 4.12
C LYS A 75 19.68 22.13 4.07
N GLY A 76 19.10 22.89 4.99
CA GLY A 76 17.65 23.09 5.13
C GLY A 76 17.07 22.77 6.51
N GLY A 77 17.89 22.66 7.55
CA GLY A 77 17.42 22.61 8.94
C GLY A 77 16.93 21.25 9.43
N VAL A 78 16.46 21.23 10.69
CA VAL A 78 15.93 20.04 11.36
C VAL A 78 14.42 19.99 11.17
N PHE A 79 13.92 18.88 10.61
CA PHE A 79 12.48 18.65 10.47
C PHE A 79 11.93 18.05 11.77
N LYS A 80 11.05 18.79 12.45
CA LYS A 80 10.42 18.33 13.69
C LYS A 80 9.21 17.43 13.37
N VAL A 81 9.20 16.24 13.95
CA VAL A 81 8.15 15.23 13.76
C VAL A 81 7.24 15.19 14.98
N ASN A 82 5.98 14.76 14.80
CA ASN A 82 5.04 14.61 15.90
C ASN A 82 5.40 13.41 16.81
N GLU A 83 5.32 13.63 18.12
CA GLU A 83 5.51 12.61 19.15
C GLU A 83 4.26 12.45 20.03
N ASP A 84 3.31 13.40 19.96
CA ASP A 84 2.13 13.41 20.82
C ASP A 84 1.05 12.45 20.29
N PRO A 85 0.63 11.44 21.07
CA PRO A 85 -0.41 10.49 20.66
C PRO A 85 -1.79 11.15 20.54
N LYS A 86 -2.10 12.13 21.39
CA LYS A 86 -3.40 12.85 21.35
C LYS A 86 -3.65 13.53 20.01
N ARG A 87 -2.60 14.11 19.41
CA ARG A 87 -2.69 14.74 18.08
C ARG A 87 -3.00 13.74 16.98
N LEU A 88 -2.52 12.50 17.13
CA LEU A 88 -2.83 11.40 16.21
C LEU A 88 -4.28 10.98 16.37
N ASP A 89 -4.76 10.83 17.61
CA ASP A 89 -6.16 10.50 17.89
C ASP A 89 -7.12 11.55 17.31
N ASP A 90 -6.80 12.83 17.45
CA ASP A 90 -7.57 13.94 16.87
C ASP A 90 -7.67 13.86 15.33
N VAL A 91 -6.62 13.35 14.65
CA VAL A 91 -6.67 13.12 13.20
C VAL A 91 -7.57 11.94 12.85
N TYR A 92 -7.48 10.84 13.59
CA TYR A 92 -8.36 9.69 13.37
C TYR A 92 -9.83 10.00 13.63
N VAL A 93 -10.13 10.79 14.66
CA VAL A 93 -11.49 11.28 14.93
C VAL A 93 -11.98 12.19 13.81
N ARG A 94 -11.14 13.09 13.29
CA ARG A 94 -11.50 13.95 12.15
C ARG A 94 -11.75 13.16 10.86
N MET A 95 -10.96 12.12 10.60
CA MET A 95 -11.07 11.30 9.39
C MET A 95 -12.25 10.32 9.47
N LEU A 96 -12.32 9.52 10.54
CA LEU A 96 -13.29 8.42 10.65
C LEU A 96 -14.60 8.83 11.33
N GLY A 97 -14.61 9.96 12.04
CA GLY A 97 -15.76 10.44 12.81
C GLY A 97 -15.67 10.08 14.30
N PRO A 98 -16.79 10.25 15.05
CA PRO A 98 -16.83 9.94 16.48
C PRO A 98 -16.42 8.50 16.76
N GLY A 99 -15.47 8.31 17.67
CA GLY A 99 -14.92 6.98 18.00
C GLY A 99 -13.82 6.48 17.05
N GLY A 100 -13.40 7.28 16.07
CA GLY A 100 -12.32 6.96 15.13
C GLY A 100 -11.01 6.54 15.81
N GLU A 101 -10.68 7.13 16.96
CA GLU A 101 -9.49 6.83 17.76
C GLU A 101 -9.41 5.36 18.24
N LYS A 102 -10.56 4.68 18.37
CA LYS A 102 -10.68 3.30 18.87
C LYS A 102 -10.77 2.27 17.76
N VAL A 103 -10.83 2.71 16.50
CA VAL A 103 -10.94 1.81 15.35
C VAL A 103 -9.68 0.98 15.20
N LEU A 104 -8.51 1.58 15.42
CA LEU A 104 -7.21 0.92 15.31
C LEU A 104 -6.49 0.89 16.66
N GLY A 105 -5.69 -0.14 16.90
CA GLY A 105 -4.78 -0.19 18.04
C GLY A 105 -3.72 0.92 17.99
N ASP A 106 -3.23 1.38 19.15
CA ASP A 106 -2.28 2.50 19.24
C ASP A 106 -1.01 2.27 18.41
N GLU A 107 -0.44 1.07 18.47
CA GLU A 107 0.73 0.74 17.66
C GLU A 107 0.46 0.80 16.15
N VAL A 108 -0.72 0.34 15.73
CA VAL A 108 -1.11 0.30 14.32
C VAL A 108 -1.44 1.69 13.80
N LYS A 109 -2.06 2.55 14.61
CA LYS A 109 -2.26 3.98 14.29
C LYS A 109 -0.94 4.65 13.92
N TRP A 110 0.08 4.40 14.73
CA TRP A 110 1.43 4.91 14.54
C TRP A 110 2.18 4.25 13.38
N LEU A 111 1.97 2.96 13.14
CA LEU A 111 2.58 2.23 12.03
C LEU A 111 2.04 2.72 10.69
N ALA A 112 0.72 2.96 10.58
CA ALA A 112 0.08 3.45 9.37
C ALA A 112 0.52 4.87 8.97
N VAL A 113 0.87 5.70 9.96
CA VAL A 113 1.24 7.12 9.76
C VAL A 113 2.76 7.35 9.71
N THR A 114 3.58 6.30 9.87
CA THR A 114 5.03 6.39 9.71
C THR A 114 5.48 5.95 8.33
N HIS A 115 6.15 6.86 7.62
CA HIS A 115 6.75 6.59 6.33
C HIS A 115 8.16 5.99 6.47
N LYS A 116 8.58 5.18 5.50
CA LYS A 116 9.90 4.51 5.48
C LYS A 116 11.11 5.44 5.58
N SER A 117 10.98 6.71 5.17
CA SER A 117 12.08 7.68 5.29
C SER A 117 12.35 8.12 6.74
N PHE A 118 11.42 7.86 7.67
CA PHE A 118 11.61 8.17 9.09
C PHE A 118 12.57 7.20 9.75
N ASP A 119 13.58 7.72 10.47
CA ASP A 119 14.60 6.95 11.19
C ASP A 119 15.17 5.77 10.37
N HIS A 120 15.37 5.98 9.07
CA HIS A 120 15.83 4.97 8.11
C HIS A 120 15.02 3.66 8.11
N GLY A 121 13.74 3.71 8.48
CA GLY A 121 12.87 2.53 8.56
C GLY A 121 13.26 1.57 9.69
N ARG A 122 14.00 2.03 10.71
CA ARG A 122 14.31 1.22 11.90
C ARG A 122 13.07 0.92 12.75
N ARG A 123 12.10 1.83 12.73
CA ARG A 123 10.76 1.63 13.31
C ARG A 123 9.82 1.05 12.25
N GLY A 124 8.69 0.51 12.70
CA GLY A 124 7.63 0.05 11.79
C GLY A 124 7.17 1.18 10.87
N PHE A 125 7.01 0.87 9.59
CA PHE A 125 6.60 1.80 8.54
C PHE A 125 5.48 1.21 7.68
N ASN A 126 4.83 2.08 6.93
CA ASN A 126 3.51 1.83 6.37
C ASN A 126 3.45 1.17 4.98
N ASP A 127 4.58 0.91 4.31
CA ASP A 127 4.62 0.43 2.91
C ASP A 127 3.69 -0.78 2.63
N ARG A 128 3.67 -1.79 3.53
CA ARG A 128 2.86 -3.00 3.32
C ARG A 128 1.37 -2.75 3.50
N LEU A 129 1.01 -1.92 4.49
CA LEU A 129 -0.38 -1.51 4.70
C LEU A 129 -0.85 -0.66 3.53
N ALA A 130 0.00 0.27 3.07
CA ALA A 130 -0.29 1.12 1.93
C ALA A 130 -0.48 0.30 0.64
N TYR A 131 0.32 -0.75 0.44
CA TYR A 131 0.15 -1.66 -0.69
C TYR A 131 -1.24 -2.29 -0.71
N LEU A 132 -1.70 -2.85 0.43
CA LEU A 132 -3.02 -3.44 0.52
C LEU A 132 -4.13 -2.40 0.36
N GLY A 133 -4.04 -1.28 1.10
CA GLY A 133 -5.04 -0.23 1.04
C GLY A 133 -5.17 0.41 -0.34
N ARG A 134 -4.05 0.54 -1.07
CA ARG A 134 -4.07 0.96 -2.47
C ARG A 134 -4.95 0.04 -3.32
N ARG A 135 -4.80 -1.28 -3.20
CA ARG A 135 -5.63 -2.24 -3.97
C ARG A 135 -7.11 -2.15 -3.62
N ILE A 136 -7.44 -1.91 -2.35
CA ILE A 136 -8.83 -1.72 -1.91
C ILE A 136 -9.41 -0.44 -2.52
N VAL A 137 -8.65 0.67 -2.47
CA VAL A 137 -9.10 1.95 -3.04
C VAL A 137 -9.23 1.88 -4.55
N GLU A 138 -8.27 1.28 -5.26
CA GLU A 138 -8.34 1.03 -6.71
C GLU A 138 -9.63 0.26 -7.05
N LEU A 139 -9.88 -0.87 -6.39
CA LEU A 139 -11.09 -1.68 -6.61
C LEU A 139 -12.39 -0.91 -6.35
N GLN A 140 -12.48 -0.19 -5.23
CA GLN A 140 -13.67 0.61 -4.91
C GLN A 140 -13.87 1.76 -5.90
N THR A 141 -12.78 2.33 -6.42
CA THR A 141 -12.84 3.34 -7.48
C THR A 141 -13.35 2.74 -8.78
N SER A 142 -12.84 1.58 -9.19
CA SER A 142 -13.34 0.84 -10.36
C SER A 142 -14.84 0.56 -10.24
N GLN A 143 -15.30 0.10 -9.07
CA GLN A 143 -16.72 -0.15 -8.82
C GLN A 143 -17.55 1.14 -8.88
N ALA A 144 -17.05 2.24 -8.32
CA ALA A 144 -17.71 3.54 -8.38
C ALA A 144 -17.80 4.08 -9.81
N LEU A 145 -16.77 3.90 -10.62
CA LEU A 145 -16.75 4.29 -12.04
C LEU A 145 -17.76 3.50 -12.87
N ILE A 146 -17.87 2.18 -12.64
CA ILE A 146 -18.87 1.33 -13.31
C ILE A 146 -20.30 1.76 -12.97
N ASN A 147 -20.54 2.15 -11.71
CA ASN A 147 -21.85 2.57 -11.24
C ASN A 147 -22.18 4.04 -11.53
N SER A 148 -21.18 4.84 -11.90
CA SER A 148 -21.39 6.24 -12.22
C SER A 148 -22.16 6.39 -13.54
N PRO A 149 -23.09 7.37 -13.63
CA PRO A 149 -23.77 7.66 -14.89
C PRO A 149 -22.76 8.23 -15.88
N GLN A 150 -22.30 7.41 -16.82
CA GLN A 150 -21.35 7.83 -17.84
C GLN A 150 -22.08 8.54 -18.98
N GLU A 151 -21.57 9.71 -19.38
CA GLU A 151 -22.01 10.41 -20.61
C GLU A 151 -21.59 9.60 -21.85
N THR A 152 -20.51 8.82 -21.74
CA THR A 152 -20.00 7.91 -22.77
C THR A 152 -20.69 6.55 -22.72
N GLN A 153 -22.02 6.54 -22.74
CA GLN A 153 -22.72 5.33 -23.17
C GLN A 153 -22.41 5.13 -24.65
N TRP A 154 -22.28 3.87 -25.08
CA TRP A 154 -22.15 3.46 -26.49
C TRP A 154 -22.83 4.47 -27.41
N PRO A 155 -22.14 5.01 -28.45
CA PRO A 155 -22.71 6.07 -29.28
C PRO A 155 -24.11 5.67 -29.72
N ARG A 156 -25.12 6.46 -29.34
CA ARG A 156 -26.52 6.18 -29.67
C ARG A 156 -27.02 7.19 -30.68
N ASP A 157 -27.81 6.72 -31.63
CA ASP A 157 -28.57 7.58 -32.53
C ASP A 157 -29.60 8.40 -31.73
N GLU A 158 -30.17 9.43 -32.36
CA GLU A 158 -31.30 10.22 -31.82
C GLU A 158 -32.50 9.37 -31.38
N ARG A 159 -32.59 8.13 -31.89
CA ARG A 159 -33.62 7.12 -31.57
C ARG A 159 -33.23 6.18 -30.42
N GLY A 160 -32.08 6.40 -29.79
CA GLY A 160 -31.56 5.57 -28.70
C GLY A 160 -31.00 4.21 -29.12
N GLN A 161 -30.85 3.95 -30.43
CA GLN A 161 -30.24 2.74 -30.96
C GLN A 161 -28.71 2.85 -31.00
N PRO A 162 -27.97 1.73 -30.81
CA PRO A 162 -26.52 1.76 -30.89
C PRO A 162 -26.06 2.04 -32.32
N ILE A 163 -25.15 3.00 -32.47
CA ILE A 163 -24.49 3.34 -33.73
C ILE A 163 -23.61 2.16 -34.17
N ASN A 164 -23.62 1.89 -35.47
CA ASN A 164 -22.74 0.89 -36.05
C ASN A 164 -21.29 1.39 -36.02
N ASP A 165 -20.37 0.48 -35.70
CA ASP A 165 -18.94 0.71 -35.85
C ASP A 165 -18.54 0.92 -37.33
N GLU A 166 -17.30 1.35 -37.58
CA GLU A 166 -16.73 1.58 -38.92
C GLU A 166 -16.89 0.37 -39.86
N PHE A 167 -16.95 -0.83 -39.29
CA PHE A 167 -17.15 -2.10 -40.01
C PHE A 167 -18.61 -2.56 -40.08
N GLY A 168 -19.58 -1.70 -39.76
CA GLY A 168 -21.01 -2.04 -39.77
C GLY A 168 -21.46 -2.96 -38.63
N ARG A 169 -20.62 -3.13 -37.60
CA ARG A 169 -20.89 -4.02 -36.45
C ARG A 169 -21.75 -3.30 -35.42
N LYS A 170 -22.76 -3.99 -34.89
CA LYS A 170 -23.58 -3.50 -33.77
C LYS A 170 -23.02 -4.01 -32.44
N PRO A 171 -22.76 -3.14 -31.46
CA PRO A 171 -22.32 -3.57 -30.15
C PRO A 171 -23.44 -4.34 -29.43
N TYR A 172 -23.05 -5.35 -28.66
CA TYR A 172 -23.99 -6.11 -27.85
C TYR A 172 -24.40 -5.30 -26.63
N LEU A 173 -25.68 -4.94 -26.55
CA LEU A 173 -26.23 -4.16 -25.45
C LEU A 173 -26.77 -5.07 -24.37
N HIS A 174 -26.10 -5.08 -23.21
CA HIS A 174 -26.55 -5.77 -22.02
C HIS A 174 -26.43 -4.84 -20.80
N PRO A 175 -27.40 -4.81 -19.87
CA PRO A 175 -27.34 -3.93 -18.69
C PRO A 175 -26.05 -4.10 -17.88
N ALA A 176 -25.52 -5.31 -17.76
CA ALA A 176 -24.26 -5.56 -17.04
C ALA A 176 -23.00 -5.00 -17.74
N LEU A 177 -23.08 -4.59 -19.01
CA LEU A 177 -21.95 -4.07 -19.79
C LEU A 177 -21.96 -2.53 -19.91
N SER A 178 -23.02 -1.85 -19.45
CA SER A 178 -23.20 -0.42 -19.72
C SER A 178 -22.19 0.49 -19.03
N GLY A 179 -21.61 0.08 -17.89
CA GLY A 179 -20.66 0.87 -17.12
C GLY A 179 -19.17 0.56 -17.39
N LEU A 180 -18.88 -0.48 -18.18
CA LEU A 180 -17.50 -0.95 -18.38
C LEU A 180 -16.65 0.02 -19.19
N GLN A 181 -17.24 0.90 -20.00
CA GLN A 181 -16.50 1.77 -20.91
C GLN A 181 -15.71 2.86 -20.16
N GLY A 182 -16.23 3.38 -19.05
CA GLY A 182 -15.50 4.33 -18.20
C GLY A 182 -14.55 3.67 -17.20
N LEU A 183 -14.43 2.34 -17.20
CA LEU A 183 -13.35 1.66 -16.51
C LEU A 183 -12.09 1.68 -17.39
N THR A 184 -11.44 2.84 -17.47
CA THR A 184 -10.14 2.98 -18.12
C THR A 184 -9.07 3.32 -17.08
N ASP A 185 -7.84 2.86 -17.32
CA ASP A 185 -6.68 3.19 -16.47
C ASP A 185 -6.49 4.72 -16.34
N GLU A 186 -6.84 5.46 -17.40
CA GLU A 186 -6.83 6.92 -17.41
C GLU A 186 -7.88 7.51 -16.48
N ALA A 187 -9.13 7.03 -16.53
CA ALA A 187 -10.20 7.49 -15.65
C ALA A 187 -9.86 7.20 -14.18
N GLU A 188 -9.35 5.99 -13.88
CA GLU A 188 -8.91 5.62 -12.55
C GLU A 188 -7.75 6.50 -12.07
N GLY A 189 -6.75 6.73 -12.92
CA GLY A 189 -5.60 7.59 -12.62
C GLY A 189 -5.96 9.07 -12.40
N LEU A 190 -7.00 9.58 -13.07
CA LEU A 190 -7.53 10.92 -12.87
C LEU A 190 -8.26 11.07 -11.53
N VAL A 191 -8.98 10.03 -11.10
CA VAL A 191 -9.63 10.00 -9.79
C VAL A 191 -8.59 9.87 -8.68
N LEU A 192 -7.68 8.90 -8.79
CA LEU A 192 -6.67 8.56 -7.80
C LEU A 192 -5.36 9.34 -7.97
N ASN A 193 -5.44 10.55 -8.53
CA ASN A 193 -4.28 11.40 -8.70
C ASN A 193 -3.68 11.75 -7.32
N LYS A 194 -2.35 11.62 -7.21
CA LYS A 194 -1.59 11.92 -5.99
C LYS A 194 -1.93 13.29 -5.39
N SER A 195 -2.18 14.31 -6.20
CA SER A 195 -2.45 15.67 -5.73
C SER A 195 -3.84 15.80 -5.10
N ARG A 196 -4.83 15.10 -5.65
CA ARG A 196 -6.20 15.05 -5.10
C ARG A 196 -6.20 14.30 -3.77
N LEU A 197 -5.52 13.16 -3.72
CA LEU A 197 -5.43 12.34 -2.51
C LEU A 197 -4.63 13.01 -1.41
N SER A 198 -3.53 13.70 -1.75
CA SER A 198 -2.77 14.47 -0.76
C SER A 198 -3.58 15.61 -0.18
N GLN A 199 -4.35 16.33 -0.99
CA GLN A 199 -5.25 17.39 -0.50
C GLN A 199 -6.32 16.85 0.46
N ILE A 200 -6.86 15.66 0.20
CA ILE A 200 -7.79 15.00 1.13
C ILE A 200 -7.09 14.65 2.45
N ALA A 201 -5.90 14.07 2.37
CA ALA A 201 -5.09 13.76 3.55
C ALA A 201 -4.74 15.01 4.37
N GLU A 202 -4.43 16.13 3.72
CA GLU A 202 -4.20 17.44 4.36
C GLU A 202 -5.46 17.97 5.05
N ARG A 203 -6.64 17.84 4.43
CA ARG A 203 -7.93 18.23 5.06
C ARG A 203 -8.18 17.46 6.36
N TYR A 204 -7.80 16.19 6.43
CA TYR A 204 -7.86 15.41 7.66
C TYR A 204 -6.75 15.75 8.67
N GLY A 205 -5.71 16.47 8.24
CA GLY A 205 -4.59 16.91 9.08
C GLY A 205 -3.46 15.89 9.20
N LEU A 206 -3.30 15.00 8.22
CA LEU A 206 -2.20 14.03 8.18
C LEU A 206 -0.84 14.70 7.97
N ASP A 207 -0.79 15.89 7.36
CA ASP A 207 0.42 16.71 7.18
C ASP A 207 1.20 16.97 8.47
N LYS A 208 0.48 17.20 9.58
CA LYS A 208 1.07 17.55 10.88
C LYS A 208 1.52 16.34 11.69
N VAL A 209 0.99 15.16 11.40
CA VAL A 209 1.16 13.97 12.22
C VAL A 209 2.01 12.89 11.55
N THR A 210 2.05 12.88 10.21
CA THR A 210 2.84 11.92 9.44
C THR A 210 4.31 12.02 9.79
N ARG A 211 4.91 10.88 10.13
CA ARG A 211 6.31 10.79 10.54
C ARG A 211 7.15 10.42 9.34
N TRP A 212 7.93 11.38 8.86
CA TRP A 212 8.77 11.22 7.68
C TRP A 212 9.98 12.16 7.76
N THR A 213 10.98 11.88 6.92
CA THR A 213 12.15 12.76 6.75
C THR A 213 12.12 13.33 5.33
N PRO A 214 11.93 14.65 5.14
CA PRO A 214 11.99 15.27 3.81
C PRO A 214 13.43 15.32 3.29
N LYS A 215 13.57 15.37 1.96
CA LYS A 215 14.88 15.57 1.31
C LYS A 215 15.46 16.95 1.64
N ARG A 216 14.61 17.98 1.67
CA ARG A 216 14.91 19.36 2.07
C ARG A 216 13.75 19.89 2.91
N ALA A 217 14.01 20.36 4.13
CA ALA A 217 12.93 20.86 4.98
C ALA A 217 12.35 22.21 4.46
N ASP A 218 13.16 23.01 3.75
CA ASP A 218 12.71 24.28 3.14
C ASP A 218 11.72 24.09 1.98
N ASN A 219 11.74 22.93 1.31
CA ASN A 219 10.89 22.63 0.16
C ASN A 219 10.27 21.24 0.31
N LEU A 220 9.12 21.20 0.97
CA LEU A 220 8.39 19.96 1.27
C LEU A 220 7.73 19.37 0.01
N GLN A 221 7.22 20.23 -0.87
CA GLN A 221 6.60 19.85 -2.15
C GLN A 221 7.61 19.11 -3.03
N GLY A 222 8.79 19.71 -3.24
CA GLY A 222 9.89 19.09 -3.98
C GLY A 222 10.52 17.90 -3.26
N SER A 223 10.23 17.70 -1.98
CA SER A 223 10.63 16.53 -1.19
C SER A 223 9.65 15.36 -1.28
N GLY A 224 8.50 15.53 -1.96
CA GLY A 224 7.53 14.47 -2.19
C GLY A 224 6.49 14.29 -1.09
N ILE A 225 6.11 15.37 -0.39
CA ILE A 225 5.07 15.34 0.66
C ILE A 225 3.76 14.71 0.16
N GLU A 226 3.33 15.01 -1.07
CA GLU A 226 2.10 14.47 -1.66
C GLU A 226 2.08 12.94 -1.65
N THR A 227 3.19 12.31 -2.09
CA THR A 227 3.34 10.86 -2.11
C THR A 227 3.29 10.27 -0.71
N VAL A 228 3.92 10.94 0.27
CA VAL A 228 3.95 10.50 1.66
C VAL A 228 2.55 10.53 2.29
N LEU A 229 1.79 11.60 2.02
CA LEU A 229 0.42 11.75 2.52
C LEU A 229 -0.54 10.75 1.87
N MET A 230 -0.49 10.62 0.55
CA MET A 230 -1.25 9.62 -0.19
C MET A 230 -0.96 8.19 0.33
N THR A 231 0.32 7.85 0.52
CA THR A 231 0.73 6.53 1.04
C THR A 231 0.20 6.28 2.45
N SER A 232 0.20 7.31 3.30
CA SER A 232 -0.33 7.22 4.66
C SER A 232 -1.85 7.05 4.69
N LEU A 233 -2.56 7.73 3.79
CA LEU A 233 -4.00 7.56 3.61
C LEU A 233 -4.33 6.12 3.17
N TYR A 234 -3.60 5.56 2.20
CA TYR A 234 -3.75 4.15 1.84
C TYR A 234 -3.42 3.20 2.98
N ALA A 235 -2.37 3.48 3.75
CA ALA A 235 -1.99 2.64 4.87
C ALA A 235 -3.07 2.56 5.96
N ILE A 236 -3.77 3.66 6.23
CA ILE A 236 -4.89 3.68 7.17
C ILE A 236 -6.01 2.75 6.69
N VAL A 237 -6.38 2.83 5.41
CA VAL A 237 -7.38 1.92 4.82
C VAL A 237 -6.94 0.46 4.92
N GLY A 238 -5.68 0.17 4.60
CA GLY A 238 -5.12 -1.18 4.71
C GLY A 238 -5.10 -1.70 6.15
N ALA A 239 -4.82 -0.84 7.13
CA ALA A 239 -4.90 -1.20 8.55
C ALA A 239 -6.33 -1.57 8.96
N ILE A 240 -7.31 -0.74 8.58
CA ILE A 240 -8.72 -0.95 8.89
C ILE A 240 -9.20 -2.26 8.28
N ALA A 241 -8.80 -2.56 7.04
CA ALA A 241 -9.18 -3.80 6.37
C ALA A 241 -8.68 -5.06 7.11
N LEU A 242 -7.49 -5.00 7.70
CA LEU A 242 -6.92 -6.12 8.45
C LEU A 242 -7.49 -6.27 9.87
N GLU A 243 -7.81 -5.17 10.55
CA GLU A 243 -8.33 -5.23 11.93
C GLU A 243 -9.86 -5.37 12.01
N ARG A 244 -10.59 -4.73 11.08
CA ARG A 244 -12.06 -4.62 11.11
C ARG A 244 -12.74 -5.33 9.94
N GLY A 245 -11.98 -5.80 8.96
CA GLY A 245 -12.48 -6.50 7.78
C GLY A 245 -12.74 -5.59 6.58
N GLY A 246 -12.91 -6.22 5.43
CA GLY A 246 -13.05 -5.54 4.14
C GLY A 246 -14.33 -4.70 4.02
N GLU A 247 -15.44 -5.11 4.63
CA GLU A 247 -16.70 -4.38 4.56
C GLU A 247 -16.60 -2.98 5.19
N VAL A 248 -16.05 -2.91 6.41
CA VAL A 248 -15.82 -1.64 7.11
C VAL A 248 -14.84 -0.77 6.33
N ALA A 249 -13.77 -1.36 5.79
CA ALA A 249 -12.81 -0.64 4.97
C ALA A 249 -13.44 -0.06 3.70
N ASN A 250 -14.31 -0.82 3.01
CA ASN A 250 -15.00 -0.35 1.81
C ASN A 250 -15.91 0.85 2.12
N LYS A 251 -16.68 0.79 3.21
CA LYS A 251 -17.51 1.92 3.68
C LYS A 251 -16.66 3.15 3.96
N VAL A 252 -15.53 2.99 4.65
CA VAL A 252 -14.59 4.10 4.92
C VAL A 252 -14.02 4.69 3.62
N VAL A 253 -13.68 3.87 2.63
CA VAL A 253 -13.18 4.35 1.33
C VAL A 253 -14.26 5.14 0.59
N GLN A 254 -15.48 4.62 0.54
CA GLN A 254 -16.62 5.29 -0.10
C GLN A 254 -16.90 6.64 0.56
N ASP A 255 -17.02 6.68 1.89
CA ASP A 255 -17.43 7.88 2.63
C ASP A 255 -16.31 8.93 2.77
N LYS A 256 -15.07 8.48 2.99
CA LYS A 256 -13.96 9.37 3.38
C LYS A 256 -12.96 9.65 2.25
N ILE A 257 -13.02 8.90 1.15
CA ILE A 257 -12.13 9.13 0.00
C ILE A 257 -12.95 9.46 -1.24
N LEU A 258 -13.86 8.57 -1.66
CA LEU A 258 -14.56 8.72 -2.93
C LEU A 258 -15.68 9.77 -2.90
N ALA A 259 -16.43 9.89 -1.81
CA ALA A 259 -17.46 10.91 -1.68
C ALA A 259 -16.88 12.34 -1.74
N PRO A 260 -15.77 12.68 -1.03
CA PRO A 260 -15.07 13.95 -1.22
C PRO A 260 -14.53 14.19 -2.64
N LEU A 261 -14.34 13.13 -3.44
CA LEU A 261 -13.90 13.22 -4.84
C LEU A 261 -15.06 13.41 -5.83
N GLY A 262 -16.31 13.40 -5.36
CA GLY A 262 -17.51 13.67 -6.14
C GLY A 262 -18.38 12.45 -6.46
N PHE A 263 -18.04 11.26 -5.94
CA PHE A 263 -18.89 10.08 -6.10
C PHE A 263 -20.04 10.10 -5.10
N THR A 264 -21.20 9.58 -5.51
CA THR A 264 -22.35 9.39 -4.64
C THR A 264 -22.59 7.89 -4.47
N PHE A 265 -22.81 7.49 -3.23
CA PHE A 265 -23.13 6.11 -2.87
C PHE A 265 -24.49 6.12 -2.19
N SER A 266 -25.35 5.16 -2.54
CA SER A 266 -26.57 4.92 -1.76
C SER A 266 -26.14 4.39 -0.40
N SER A 267 -26.48 5.09 0.67
CA SER A 267 -26.30 4.56 2.02
C SER A 267 -27.22 3.36 2.19
N ASP A 268 -26.65 2.15 2.24
CA ASP A 268 -27.40 0.97 2.64
C ASP A 268 -27.97 1.23 4.05
N SER A 269 -29.30 1.17 4.14
CA SER A 269 -30.06 1.33 5.40
C SER A 269 -29.93 0.09 6.28
#